data_AF-X1NES3-F1
#
_entry.id   AF-X1NES3-F1
#
_cell.length_a   1.000
_cell.length_b   1.000
_cell.length_c   1.000
_cell.angle_alpha   90.00
_cell.angle_beta   90.00
_cell.angle_gamma   90.00
#
_symmetry.space_group_name_H-M   'P 1'
#
loop_
_entity.id
_entity.type
_entity.pdbx_description
1 polymer ?
#
loop_
_entity_poly.entity_id
_entity_poly.type
_entity_poly.pdbx_seq_one_letter_code
_entity_poly.pdbx_strand_id
1 'polypeptide(L)'
;MKKLIKLKLQKTIRVKPIKPFAFDPTFHKPDHFTSGDNYWKKGVRWQTWNWKNKPLGIKFSDKGTINNPLVAIKIYAKDKLSDDFLNSLIEEIKYRYNFNLKLNDFYKIFKKDNF
;
A
#
# COMPACT_ATOMS: atom_id res chain seq x y z
N MET A 1 -15.62 20.79 -18.66
CA MET A 1 -15.77 19.85 -17.53
C MET A 1 -15.05 18.55 -17.87
N LYS A 2 -14.16 18.04 -17.00
CA LYS A 2 -13.54 16.71 -17.22
C LYS A 2 -14.59 15.62 -17.03
N LYS A 3 -14.68 14.67 -17.95
CA LYS A 3 -15.60 13.53 -17.89
C LYS A 3 -15.24 12.63 -16.70
N LEU A 4 -16.22 12.31 -15.86
CA LEU A 4 -16.06 11.35 -14.75
C LEU A 4 -15.65 9.98 -15.31
N ILE A 5 -14.53 9.44 -14.80
CA ILE A 5 -14.04 8.11 -15.16
C ILE A 5 -14.50 7.12 -14.09
N LYS A 6 -15.38 6.20 -14.45
CA LYS A 6 -15.80 5.10 -13.57
C LYS A 6 -14.74 4.00 -13.61
N LEU A 7 -14.06 3.78 -12.47
CA LEU A 7 -13.13 2.66 -12.30
C LEU A 7 -13.88 1.40 -11.85
N LYS A 8 -13.45 0.25 -12.35
CA LYS A 8 -13.98 -1.07 -11.99
C LYS A 8 -12.90 -1.87 -11.26
N LEU A 9 -13.31 -2.71 -10.30
CA LEU A 9 -12.40 -3.61 -9.61
C LEU A 9 -11.79 -4.59 -10.61
N GLN A 10 -10.46 -4.62 -10.70
CA GLN A 10 -9.73 -5.51 -11.61
C GLN A 10 -9.13 -6.70 -10.87
N LYS A 11 -8.56 -6.46 -9.68
CA LYS A 11 -7.87 -7.49 -8.90
C LYS A 11 -7.99 -7.22 -7.41
N THR A 12 -8.11 -8.30 -6.64
CA THR A 12 -7.83 -8.30 -5.20
C THR A 12 -6.68 -9.25 -4.95
N ILE A 13 -5.65 -8.79 -4.25
CA ILE A 13 -4.50 -9.61 -3.83
C ILE A 13 -4.25 -9.41 -2.33
N ARG A 14 -3.68 -10.43 -1.70
CA ARG A 14 -3.18 -10.36 -0.32
C ARG A 14 -1.67 -10.51 -0.35
N VAL A 15 -0.96 -9.57 0.27
CA VAL A 15 0.49 -9.58 0.40
C VAL A 15 0.85 -9.65 1.87
N LYS A 16 1.89 -10.40 2.20
CA LYS A 16 2.43 -10.52 3.56
C LYS A 16 3.74 -9.72 3.65
N PRO A 17 3.74 -8.54 4.27
CA PRO A 17 4.98 -7.86 4.63
C PRO A 17 5.86 -8.70 5.55
N ILE A 18 7.15 -8.39 5.62
CA ILE A 18 8.06 -8.96 6.61
C ILE A 18 7.74 -8.35 7.98
N LYS A 19 7.58 -9.20 9.00
CA LYS A 19 7.37 -8.76 10.37
C LYS A 19 8.67 -8.19 10.97
N PRO A 20 8.58 -7.22 11.91
CA PRO A 20 7.36 -6.51 12.29
C PRO A 20 6.93 -5.50 11.22
N PHE A 21 5.61 -5.35 11.03
CA PHE A 21 5.06 -4.37 10.08
C PHE A 21 3.83 -3.67 10.68
N ALA A 22 3.89 -2.34 10.78
CA ALA A 22 2.80 -1.52 11.30
C ALA A 22 2.10 -0.76 10.16
N PHE A 23 0.85 -1.11 9.84
CA PHE A 23 0.14 -0.57 8.69
C PHE A 23 -0.01 0.96 8.75
N ASP A 24 -0.60 1.49 9.82
CA ASP A 24 -0.94 2.92 9.88
C ASP A 24 0.29 3.84 9.78
N PRO A 25 1.40 3.60 10.53
CA PRO A 25 2.63 4.38 10.38
C PRO A 25 3.28 4.26 8.99
N THR A 26 3.08 3.15 8.28
CA THR A 26 3.55 2.98 6.90
C THR A 26 2.72 3.80 5.90
N PHE A 27 1.40 3.86 6.08
CA PHE A 27 0.46 4.43 5.12
C PHE A 27 0.00 5.87 5.43
N HIS A 28 0.32 6.39 6.62
CA HIS A 28 -0.01 7.74 7.02
C HIS A 28 1.11 8.33 7.90
N LYS A 29 1.87 9.26 7.32
CA LYS A 29 2.80 10.12 8.05
C LYS A 29 2.14 11.50 8.16
N PRO A 30 1.87 11.99 9.39
CA PRO A 30 1.10 13.23 9.58
C PRO A 30 1.82 14.49 9.07
N ASP A 31 3.12 14.41 8.81
CA ASP A 31 3.99 15.55 8.47
C ASP A 31 4.28 15.69 6.96
N HIS A 32 3.32 15.39 6.09
CA HIS A 32 3.52 15.52 4.65
C HIS A 32 2.43 16.34 3.98
N PHE A 33 2.86 17.34 3.18
CA PHE A 33 2.03 18.09 2.24
C PHE A 33 1.10 17.13 1.49
N THR A 34 -0.21 17.24 1.74
CA THR A 34 -1.19 16.33 1.15
C THR A 34 -1.41 16.70 -0.31
N SER A 35 -1.09 15.79 -1.23
CA SER A 35 -1.30 15.92 -2.68
C SER A 35 -2.78 15.80 -3.11
N GLY A 36 -3.71 15.60 -2.18
CA GLY A 36 -5.15 15.42 -2.44
C GLY A 36 -5.52 14.14 -3.22
N ASP A 37 -4.54 13.31 -3.55
CA ASP A 37 -4.66 12.08 -4.35
C ASP A 37 -4.93 10.83 -3.51
N ASN A 38 -5.04 11.00 -2.19
CA ASN A 38 -5.22 9.91 -1.25
C ASN A 38 -6.16 10.29 -0.10
N TYR A 39 -6.77 9.26 0.48
CA TYR A 39 -7.56 9.35 1.69
C TYR A 39 -7.15 8.20 2.60
N TRP A 40 -7.01 8.48 3.89
CA TRP A 40 -6.63 7.48 4.88
C TRP A 40 -7.57 7.55 6.08
N LYS A 41 -7.82 6.38 6.66
CA LYS A 41 -8.32 6.21 8.02
C LYS A 41 -7.65 4.98 8.62
N LYS A 42 -7.68 4.84 9.94
CA LYS A 42 -7.08 3.69 10.64
C LYS A 42 -7.40 2.36 9.93
N GLY A 43 -6.34 1.63 9.55
CA GLY A 43 -6.39 0.33 8.87
C GLY A 43 -6.75 0.36 7.38
N VAL A 44 -6.96 1.53 6.75
CA VAL A 44 -7.33 1.62 5.33
C VAL A 44 -6.76 2.88 4.66
N ARG A 45 -6.11 2.69 3.51
CA ARG A 45 -5.71 3.79 2.61
C ARG A 45 -6.32 3.62 1.24
N TRP A 46 -6.84 4.71 0.68
CA TRP A 46 -7.20 4.84 -0.72
C TRP A 46 -6.24 5.81 -1.38
N GLN A 47 -5.84 5.53 -2.61
CA GLN A 47 -4.97 6.40 -3.37
C GLN A 47 -5.24 6.24 -4.87
N THR A 48 -5.18 7.35 -5.61
CA THR A 48 -5.05 7.29 -7.06
C THR A 48 -3.58 7.16 -7.44
N TRP A 49 -3.27 6.33 -8.43
CA TRP A 49 -1.90 6.12 -8.85
C TRP A 49 -1.83 6.06 -10.38
N ASN A 50 -0.97 6.86 -11.00
CA ASN A 50 -0.59 6.67 -12.40
C ASN A 50 0.59 5.70 -12.49
N TRP A 51 0.35 4.49 -13.02
CA TRP A 51 1.41 3.50 -13.26
C TRP A 51 1.49 3.20 -14.76
N LYS A 52 2.66 3.43 -15.38
CA LYS A 52 2.88 3.26 -16.83
C LYS A 52 1.77 3.90 -17.68
N ASN A 53 1.45 5.17 -17.39
CA ASN A 53 0.41 5.96 -18.06
C ASN A 53 -1.03 5.43 -17.90
N LYS A 54 -1.29 4.52 -16.96
CA LYS A 54 -2.64 4.07 -16.62
C LYS A 54 -3.08 4.66 -15.27
N PRO A 55 -4.18 5.43 -15.22
CA PRO A 55 -4.75 5.90 -13.98
C PRO A 55 -5.45 4.77 -13.24
N LEU A 56 -5.08 4.58 -11.98
CA LEU A 56 -5.58 3.53 -11.11
C LEU A 56 -6.20 4.12 -9.86
N GLY A 57 -7.18 3.42 -9.31
CA GLY A 57 -7.58 3.55 -7.91
C GLY A 57 -7.05 2.34 -7.15
N ILE A 58 -6.45 2.55 -5.99
CA ILE A 58 -5.91 1.48 -5.17
C ILE A 58 -6.44 1.64 -3.75
N LYS A 59 -6.91 0.53 -3.18
CA LYS A 59 -7.32 0.45 -1.78
C LYS A 59 -6.46 -0.58 -1.06
N PHE A 60 -5.73 -0.11 -0.06
CA PHE A 60 -4.99 -0.91 0.90
C PHE A 60 -5.86 -1.11 2.14
N SER A 61 -5.86 -2.30 2.72
CA SER A 61 -6.55 -2.58 3.97
C SER A 61 -5.73 -3.50 4.83
N ASP A 62 -5.55 -3.12 6.09
CA ASP A 62 -4.94 -3.98 7.10
C ASP A 62 -5.86 -5.15 7.41
N LYS A 63 -5.28 -6.35 7.39
CA LYS A 63 -5.93 -7.63 7.68
C LYS A 63 -5.09 -8.49 8.60
N GLY A 64 -3.99 -7.96 9.12
CA GLY A 64 -3.05 -8.69 9.95
C GLY A 64 -2.82 -8.01 11.29
N THR A 65 -1.70 -8.39 11.89
CA THR A 65 -1.15 -7.78 13.10
C THR A 65 0.31 -7.48 12.86
N ILE A 66 0.96 -6.74 13.76
CA ILE A 66 2.39 -6.41 13.64
C ILE A 66 3.27 -7.67 13.46
N ASN A 67 2.93 -8.74 14.19
CA ASN A 67 3.70 -9.99 14.20
C ASN A 67 3.24 -11.03 13.17
N ASN A 68 2.05 -10.83 12.58
CA ASN A 68 1.52 -11.64 11.48
C ASN A 68 0.84 -10.71 10.46
N PRO A 69 1.64 -9.94 9.70
CA PRO A 69 1.12 -8.87 8.86
C PRO A 69 0.46 -9.41 7.60
N LEU A 70 -0.62 -8.75 7.19
CA LEU A 70 -1.38 -9.10 5.99
C LEU A 70 -2.04 -7.84 5.43
N VAL A 71 -1.71 -7.48 4.20
CA VAL A 71 -2.30 -6.33 3.50
C VAL A 71 -3.14 -6.83 2.35
N ALA A 72 -4.43 -6.48 2.35
CA ALA A 72 -5.30 -6.66 1.21
C ALA A 72 -5.20 -5.44 0.28
N ILE A 73 -4.92 -5.68 -0.99
CA ILE A 73 -4.79 -4.66 -2.03
C ILE A 73 -5.87 -4.89 -3.07
N LYS A 74 -6.76 -3.90 -3.25
CA LYS A 74 -7.73 -3.88 -4.34
C LYS A 74 -7.30 -2.85 -5.38
N ILE A 75 -7.21 -3.29 -6.63
CA ILE A 75 -6.78 -2.48 -7.77
C ILE A 75 -7.99 -2.23 -8.67
N TYR A 76 -8.24 -0.96 -8.98
CA TYR A 76 -9.34 -0.51 -9.81
C TYR A 76 -8.77 0.22 -11.04
N ALA A 77 -9.33 -0.07 -12.21
CA ALA A 77 -8.99 0.61 -13.46
C ALA A 77 -10.23 0.71 -14.35
N LYS A 78 -10.17 1.63 -15.33
CA LYS A 78 -11.20 1.77 -16.37
C LYS A 78 -11.17 0.55 -17.31
N ASP A 79 -9.98 0.25 -17.82
CA ASP A 79 -9.74 -0.78 -18.82
C ASP A 79 -9.13 -2.04 -18.15
N LYS A 80 -9.26 -3.20 -18.82
CA LYS A 80 -8.70 -4.46 -18.34
C LYS A 80 -7.18 -4.36 -18.24
N LEU A 81 -6.62 -4.82 -17.13
CA LEU A 81 -5.18 -4.87 -16.90
C LEU A 81 -4.64 -6.27 -17.24
N SER A 82 -3.47 -6.34 -17.86
CA SER A 82 -2.76 -7.61 -18.06
C SER A 82 -2.09 -8.07 -16.76
N ASP A 83 -1.79 -9.36 -16.67
CA ASP A 83 -1.10 -9.93 -15.51
C ASP A 83 0.31 -9.34 -15.35
N ASP A 84 1.06 -9.11 -16.44
CA ASP A 84 2.38 -8.45 -16.38
C ASP A 84 2.32 -7.04 -15.81
N PHE A 85 1.28 -6.28 -16.18
CA PHE A 85 1.05 -4.96 -15.62
C PHE A 85 0.80 -5.06 -14.10
N LEU A 86 -0.11 -5.95 -13.69
CA LEU A 86 -0.44 -6.17 -12.29
C LEU A 86 0.77 -6.61 -11.47
N ASN A 87 1.57 -7.55 -11.99
CA ASN A 87 2.78 -8.03 -11.34
C ASN A 87 3.78 -6.88 -11.15
N SER A 88 4.03 -6.07 -12.20
CA SER A 88 4.93 -4.92 -12.07
C SER A 88 4.45 -3.88 -11.06
N LEU A 89 3.13 -3.64 -10.98
CA LEU A 89 2.53 -2.74 -9.99
C LEU A 89 2.67 -3.28 -8.57
N ILE A 90 2.49 -4.60 -8.38
CA ILE A 90 2.60 -5.23 -7.07
C ILE A 90 4.05 -5.13 -6.56
N GLU A 91 5.05 -5.35 -7.42
CA GLU A 91 6.46 -5.17 -7.03
C GLU A 91 6.77 -3.72 -6.66
N GLU A 92 6.25 -2.76 -7.42
CA GLU A 92 6.37 -1.34 -7.09
C GLU A 92 5.73 -1.01 -5.73
N ILE A 93 4.54 -1.54 -5.45
CA ILE A 93 3.87 -1.38 -4.15
C ILE A 93 4.73 -1.94 -3.03
N LYS A 94 5.27 -3.15 -3.20
CA LYS A 94 6.14 -3.78 -2.18
C LYS A 94 7.36 -2.91 -1.90
N TYR A 95 7.95 -2.33 -2.94
CA TYR A 95 9.09 -1.42 -2.83
C TYR A 95 8.71 -0.14 -2.08
N ARG A 96 7.72 0.63 -2.56
CA ARG A 96 7.36 1.94 -1.98
C ARG A 96 6.89 1.87 -0.54
N TYR A 97 6.24 0.78 -0.16
CA TYR A 97 5.72 0.58 1.19
C TYR A 97 6.60 -0.34 2.04
N ASN A 98 7.83 -0.64 1.59
CA ASN A 98 8.83 -1.38 2.36
C ASN A 98 8.34 -2.73 2.87
N PHE A 99 7.53 -3.45 2.08
CA PHE A 99 6.97 -4.74 2.51
C PHE A 99 8.04 -5.81 2.75
N ASN A 100 9.21 -5.66 2.13
CA ASN A 100 10.33 -6.59 2.30
C ASN A 100 11.43 -6.04 3.24
N LEU A 101 11.16 -4.97 3.98
CA LEU A 101 12.12 -4.40 4.92
C LEU A 101 12.28 -5.30 6.15
N LYS A 102 13.52 -5.71 6.42
CA LYS A 102 13.85 -6.53 7.59
C LYS A 102 14.22 -5.62 8.75
N LEU A 103 13.32 -5.49 9.73
CA LEU A 103 13.55 -4.67 10.92
C LEU A 103 13.97 -5.48 12.16
N ASN A 104 13.99 -6.81 12.09
CA ASN A 104 14.26 -7.66 13.25
C ASN A 104 15.58 -7.32 13.96
N ASP A 105 16.65 -7.10 13.20
CA ASP A 105 17.96 -6.78 13.77
C ASP A 105 17.98 -5.40 14.42
N PHE A 106 17.32 -4.41 13.80
CA PHE A 106 17.13 -3.09 14.38
C PHE A 106 16.41 -3.18 15.73
N TYR A 107 15.25 -3.83 15.77
CA TYR A 107 14.50 -4.02 17.03
C TYR A 107 15.29 -4.82 18.08
N LYS A 108 16.19 -5.72 17.67
CA LYS A 108 17.04 -6.48 18.59
C LYS A 108 18.13 -5.61 19.21
N ILE A 109 18.79 -4.77 18.41
CA ILE A 109 19.88 -3.87 18.85
C ILE A 109 19.34 -2.86 19.87
N PHE A 110 18.23 -2.20 19.53
CA PHE A 110 17.69 -1.09 20.33
C PHE A 110 16.65 -1.54 21.37
N LYS A 111 16.54 -2.84 21.67
CA LYS A 111 15.50 -3.37 22.58
C LYS A 111 15.63 -2.85 24.01
N LYS A 112 16.84 -2.49 24.43
CA LYS A 112 17.17 -2.08 25.82
C LYS A 112 17.37 -0.57 25.95
N ASP A 113 17.20 0.18 24.87
CA ASP A 113 17.31 1.62 24.89
C ASP A 113 16.12 2.20 25.67
N ASN A 114 16.43 3.09 26.61
CA ASN A 114 15.43 3.86 27.33
C ASN A 114 15.30 5.22 26.63
N PHE A 115 14.07 5.57 26.22
CA PHE A 115 13.71 6.83 25.59
C PHE A 115 12.85 7.67 26.53
#